data_AF-A0A840WKN7-F1
#
_entry.id   AF-A0A840WKN7-F1
#
_cell.length_a   1.000
_cell.length_b   1.000
_cell.length_c   1.000
_cell.angle_alpha   90.00
_cell.angle_beta   90.00
_cell.angle_gamma   90.00
#
_symmetry.space_group_name_H-M   'P 1'
#
loop_
_entity.id
_entity.type
_entity.pdbx_description
1 polymer ?
#
loop_
_entity_poly.entity_id
_entity_poly.type
_entity_poly.pdbx_seq_one_letter_code
_entity_poly.pdbx_strand_id
1 'polypeptide(L)' 'MSELTEPLTGPRFQVVLPDESPAMSPHTLVDLGVRAEELGAHTVWLPDHLLPPRPYGEAYGACTSPS' A
#
# COMPACT_ATOMS: atom_id res chain seq x y z
N MET A 1 -3.94 -27.89 25.76
CA MET A 1 -5.09 -27.13 25.27
C MET A 1 -4.58 -26.22 24.18
N SER A 2 -4.77 -26.63 22.93
CA SER A 2 -4.39 -25.83 21.77
C SER A 2 -5.53 -24.87 21.54
N GLU A 3 -5.28 -23.58 21.73
CA GLU A 3 -6.26 -22.58 21.30
C GLU A 3 -6.34 -22.69 19.78
N LEU A 4 -7.42 -23.32 19.31
CA LEU A 4 -7.80 -23.28 17.92
C LEU A 4 -8.09 -21.80 17.68
N THR A 5 -7.20 -21.11 16.97
CA THR A 5 -7.52 -19.81 16.44
C THR A 5 -8.75 -20.03 15.55
N GLU A 6 -9.92 -19.63 16.05
CA GLU A 6 -11.13 -19.62 15.26
C GLU A 6 -10.78 -18.91 13.93
N PRO A 7 -11.16 -19.46 12.77
CA PRO A 7 -10.87 -18.80 11.52
C PRO A 7 -11.52 -17.41 11.60
N LEU A 8 -10.72 -16.35 11.52
CA LEU A 8 -11.20 -14.97 11.43
C LEU A 8 -12.16 -14.89 10.23
N THR A 9 -13.44 -15.08 10.51
CA THR A 9 -14.52 -15.32 9.54
C THR A 9 -15.20 -14.01 9.13
N GLY A 10 -14.75 -12.89 9.71
CA GLY A 10 -15.14 -11.54 9.33
C GLY A 10 -14.32 -10.98 8.16
N PRO A 11 -14.80 -9.89 7.53
CA PRO A 11 -14.08 -9.22 6.45
C PRO A 11 -12.71 -8.74 6.96
N ARG A 12 -11.66 -9.03 6.18
CA ARG A 12 -10.29 -8.59 6.48
C ARG A 12 -10.04 -7.24 5.83
N PHE A 13 -9.84 -6.22 6.66
CA PHE A 13 -9.39 -4.91 6.21
C PHE A 13 -7.90 -5.01 5.81
N GLN A 14 -7.60 -4.60 4.58
CA GLN A 14 -6.25 -4.62 4.01
C GLN A 14 -6.00 -3.28 3.31
N VAL A 15 -4.75 -2.84 3.30
CA VAL A 15 -4.33 -1.54 2.75
C VAL A 15 -3.23 -1.75 1.70
N VAL A 16 -3.29 -0.99 0.62
CA VAL A 16 -2.19 -0.86 -0.35
C VAL A 16 -1.59 0.53 -0.16
N LEU A 17 -0.27 0.62 0.02
CA LEU A 17 0.42 1.89 0.22
C LEU A 17 0.65 2.61 -1.12
N PRO A 18 0.57 3.95 -1.14
CA PRO A 18 0.76 4.74 -2.34
C PRO A 18 2.25 4.97 -2.63
N ASP A 19 2.87 4.03 -3.37
CA ASP A 19 4.28 4.01 -3.76
C ASP A 19 4.58 4.84 -5.02
N GLU A 20 3.58 5.37 -5.72
CA GLU A 20 3.66 5.71 -7.15
C GLU A 20 4.53 6.94 -7.51
N SER A 21 5.11 7.62 -6.51
CA SER A 21 5.95 8.80 -6.69
C SER A 21 7.37 8.57 -6.17
N PRO A 22 8.41 8.70 -7.03
CA PRO A 22 9.80 8.52 -6.59
C PRO A 22 10.28 9.67 -5.70
N ALA A 23 9.52 10.77 -5.62
CA ALA A 23 9.80 11.89 -4.74
C ALA A 23 9.21 11.71 -3.33
N MET A 24 8.35 10.69 -3.11
CA MET A 24 7.80 10.41 -1.79
C MET A 24 8.91 9.91 -0.86
N SER A 25 8.94 10.41 0.37
CA SER A 25 9.87 9.91 1.38
C SER A 25 9.45 8.50 1.81
N PRO A 26 10.39 7.54 1.91
CA PRO A 26 10.11 6.22 2.49
C PRO A 26 9.53 6.30 3.91
N HIS A 27 9.84 7.35 4.68
CA HIS A 27 9.27 7.55 6.01
C HIS A 27 7.75 7.73 5.97
N THR A 28 7.22 8.38 4.93
CA THR A 28 5.77 8.54 4.76
C THR A 28 5.08 7.19 4.59
N LEU A 29 5.68 6.24 3.86
CA LEU A 29 5.15 4.87 3.72
C LEU A 29 5.15 4.13 5.05
N VAL A 30 6.20 4.32 5.86
CA VAL A 30 6.28 3.74 7.22
C VAL A 30 5.16 4.29 8.10
N ASP A 31 4.99 5.62 8.14
CA ASP A 31 3.96 6.26 8.97
C ASP A 31 2.55 5.81 8.57
N LEU A 32 2.29 5.66 7.26
CA LEU A 32 1.03 5.13 6.75
C LEU A 32 0.82 3.66 7.14
N GLY A 33 1.86 2.84 7.12
CA GLY A 33 1.80 1.45 7.56
C GLY A 33 1.44 1.32 9.04
N VAL A 34 2.09 2.10 9.90
CA VAL A 34 1.78 2.18 11.34
C VAL A 34 0.34 2.64 11.53
N ARG A 35 -0.08 3.69 10.82
CA ARG A 35 -1.45 4.19 10.93
C ARG A 35 -2.49 3.17 10.47
N ALA A 36 -2.21 2.38 9.44
CA ALA A 36 -3.09 1.32 8.98
C ALA A 36 -3.24 0.22 10.03
N GLU A 37 -2.15 -0.17 10.70
CA GLU A 37 -2.18 -1.12 11.83
C GLU A 37 -3.05 -0.60 12.99
N GLU A 38 -2.88 0.66 13.39
CA GLU A 38 -3.70 1.30 14.43
C GLU A 38 -5.20 1.30 14.08
N LEU A 39 -5.54 1.33 12.80
CA LEU A 39 -6.92 1.29 12.28
C LEU A 39 -7.45 -0.15 12.12
N GLY A 40 -6.65 -1.16 12.46
CA GLY A 40 -7.05 -2.57 12.40
C GLY A 40 -6.82 -3.22 11.03
N ALA A 41 -5.94 -2.66 10.19
CA ALA A 41 -5.54 -3.34 8.96
C ALA A 41 -4.83 -4.65 9.33
N HIS A 42 -5.35 -5.75 8.80
CA HIS A 42 -4.75 -7.06 8.97
C HIS A 42 -3.45 -7.19 8.16
N THR A 43 -3.35 -6.45 7.06
CA THR A 43 -2.21 -6.53 6.13
C THR A 43 -2.03 -5.22 5.40
N VAL A 44 -0.77 -4.86 5.17
CA VAL A 44 -0.35 -3.71 4.38
C VAL A 44 0.51 -4.23 3.23
N TRP A 45 0.20 -3.82 2.01
CA TRP A 45 0.92 -4.18 0.79
C TRP A 45 1.68 -2.98 0.26
N LEU A 46 2.97 -3.14 -0.02
CA LEU A 46 3.78 -2.14 -0.73
C LEU A 46 4.02 -2.63 -2.16
N PRO A 47 3.45 -1.97 -3.17
CA PRO A 47 3.77 -2.26 -4.57
C PRO A 47 5.25 -2.01 -4.83
N ASP A 48 5.92 -2.93 -5.52
CA ASP A 48 7.28 -2.69 -6.01
C ASP A 48 7.17 -2.15 -7.43
N HIS A 49 7.22 -0.82 -7.56
CA HIS A 49 7.27 -0.16 -8.85
C HIS A 49 8.71 0.13 -9.25
N LEU A 50 9.11 -0.34 -10.43
CA LEU A 50 10.28 0.20 -11.12
C LEU A 50 9.93 1.61 -11.60
N LEU A 51 10.03 2.59 -10.70
CA LEU A 51 9.83 3.99 -11.05
C LEU A 51 11.05 4.45 -11.85
N PRO A 52 10.84 5.00 -13.06
CA PRO A 52 11.95 5.50 -13.85
C PRO A 52 12.60 6.68 -13.12
N PRO A 53 13.93 6.84 -13.22
CA PRO A 53 14.65 7.95 -12.58
C PRO A 53 14.28 9.33 -13.15
N ARG A 54 13.44 9.38 -14.19
CA ARG A 54 12.84 10.57 -14.78
C ARG A 54 11.37 10.28 -15.06
N PRO A 55 10.47 11.28 -15.00
CA PRO A 55 9.07 11.09 -15.37
C PRO A 55 8.94 10.38 -16.72
N TYR A 56 7.99 9.46 -16.85
CA TYR A 56 7.62 8.92 -18.15
C TYR A 56 7.25 10.09 -19.08
N GLY A 57 7.79 10.09 -20.30
CA GLY A 57 7.39 11.07 -21.33
C GLY A 57 5.92 10.88 -21.73
N GLU A 58 5.39 11.77 -22.57
CA GLU A 58 3.96 11.85 -22.95
C GLU A 58 3.33 10.53 -23.48
N ALA A 59 4.13 9.52 -23.79
CA ALA A 59 3.68 8.26 -24.35
C ALA A 59 4.22 7.04 -23.59
N TYR A 60 3.97 6.91 -22.27
CA TYR A 60 3.72 5.61 -21.62
C TYR A 60 3.23 5.78 -20.18
N GLY A 61 2.17 5.06 -19.78
CA GLY A 61 1.83 4.80 -18.37
C GLY A 61 0.84 5.75 -17.69
N ALA A 62 0.18 6.68 -18.39
CA ALA A 62 -0.85 7.53 -17.79
C ALA A 62 -2.12 6.72 -17.46
N CYS A 63 -2.15 6.03 -16.32
CA CYS A 63 -3.40 5.69 -15.66
C CYS A 63 -3.85 6.91 -14.86
N THR A 64 -4.16 8.00 -15.55
CA THR A 64 -4.90 9.11 -14.95
C THR A 64 -6.31 8.60 -14.62
N SER A 65 -6.60 8.45 -13.33
CA SER A 65 -7.99 8.30 -12.88
C SER A 65 -8.75 9.58 -13.25
N PRO A 66 -9.89 9.51 -13.94
CA PRO A 66 -10.71 10.70 -14.18
C PRO A 66 -11.25 11.22 -12.84
N SER A 67 -11.15 12.54 -12.66
CA SER A 67 -11.81 13.32 -11.61
C SER A 67 -13.28 13.58 -11.95
#